data_AF-A0A1Y1MJL4-F1
#
_entry.id   AF-A0A1Y1MJL4-F1
#
_cell.length_a   1.000
_cell.length_b   1.000
_cell.length_c   1.000
_cell.angle_alpha   90.00
_cell.angle_beta   90.00
_cell.angle_gamma   90.00
#
_symmetry.space_group_name_H-M   'P 1'
#
loop_
_entity.id
_entity.type
_entity.pdbx_description
1 polymer ?
#
loop_
_entity_poly.entity_id
_entity_poly.type
_entity_poly.pdbx_seq_one_letter_code
_entity_poly.pdbx_strand_id
1 'polypeptide(L)'
;REAYLIEQSVEPIRVVLPPRPTKSVVMQELTTSTVVHFTCHGVSDAKEPSRSALLLRHPEDEGKCEHLTIRELATITHNRAQIAYLSACSTAENASESLMDE
;
A
#
# COMPACT_ATOMS: atom_id res chain seq x y z
N ARG A 1 11.71 18.70 23.58
CA ARG A 1 10.33 18.64 24.14
C ARG A 1 9.38 17.94 23.17
N GLU A 2 9.45 18.23 21.86
CA GLU A 2 8.64 17.56 20.83
C GLU A 2 9.03 16.09 20.60
N ALA A 3 10.33 15.76 20.62
CA ALA A 3 10.79 14.36 20.48
C ALA A 3 10.26 13.41 21.58
N TYR A 4 10.13 13.90 22.82
CA TYR A 4 9.56 13.14 23.94
C TYR A 4 8.06 12.84 23.77
N LEU A 5 7.33 13.76 23.12
CA LEU A 5 5.92 13.55 22.79
C LEU A 5 5.75 12.52 21.67
N ILE A 6 6.69 12.46 20.72
CA ILE A 6 6.70 11.41 19.68
C ILE A 6 6.92 10.04 20.33
N GLU A 7 7.92 9.89 21.21
CA GLU A 7 8.20 8.63 21.92
C GLU A 7 7.01 8.13 22.77
N GLN A 8 6.23 9.03 23.38
CA GLN A 8 5.03 8.67 24.14
C GLN A 8 3.78 8.46 23.29
N SER A 9 3.79 8.90 22.02
CA SER A 9 2.65 8.80 21.09
C SER A 9 2.78 7.62 20.12
N VAL A 10 3.88 6.87 20.16
CA VAL A 10 4.02 5.65 19.36
C VAL A 10 3.15 4.57 20.00
N GLU A 11 1.89 4.49 19.57
CA GLU A 11 1.05 3.32 19.86
C GLU A 11 1.79 2.04 19.43
N PRO A 12 1.62 0.92 20.15
CA PRO A 12 2.28 -0.33 19.81
C PRO A 12 2.02 -0.70 18.34
N ILE A 13 3.09 -1.06 17.62
CA ILE A 13 3.00 -1.48 16.22
C ILE A 13 2.16 -2.76 16.16
N ARG A 14 0.88 -2.62 15.80
CA ARG A 14 -0.01 -3.75 15.55
C ARG A 14 0.25 -4.25 14.13
N VAL A 15 0.94 -5.37 14.02
CA VAL A 15 1.13 -6.05 12.73
C VAL A 15 -0.13 -6.86 12.43
N VAL A 16 -0.86 -6.45 11.39
CA VAL A 16 -2.05 -7.18 10.91
C VAL A 16 -1.66 -7.93 9.64
N LEU A 17 -1.71 -9.26 9.71
CA LEU A 17 -1.54 -10.15 8.55
C LEU A 17 -2.87 -10.83 8.27
N PRO A 18 -3.76 -10.21 7.48
CA PRO A 18 -5.04 -10.82 7.19
C PRO A 18 -4.82 -12.13 6.41
N PRO A 19 -5.40 -13.26 6.85
CA PRO A 19 -5.20 -14.56 6.19
C PRO A 19 -5.72 -14.57 4.74
N ARG A 20 -6.64 -13.64 4.42
CA ARG A 20 -7.10 -13.35 3.05
C ARG A 20 -7.11 -11.84 2.84
N PRO A 21 -6.05 -11.25 2.28
CA PRO A 21 -5.98 -9.81 2.04
C PRO A 21 -6.80 -9.44 0.80
N THR A 22 -8.13 -9.47 0.93
CA THR A 22 -9.03 -8.95 -0.10
C THR A 22 -9.02 -7.42 -0.08
N LYS A 23 -9.47 -6.80 -1.16
CA LYS A 23 -9.54 -5.33 -1.23
C LYS A 23 -10.38 -4.73 -0.10
N SER A 24 -11.54 -5.32 0.19
CA SER A 24 -12.42 -4.86 1.27
C SER A 24 -11.75 -4.91 2.65
N VAL A 25 -11.08 -6.01 2.98
CA VAL A 25 -10.38 -6.19 4.27
C VAL A 25 -9.25 -5.18 4.41
N VAL A 26 -8.44 -5.00 3.35
CA VAL A 26 -7.34 -4.04 3.36
C VAL A 26 -7.86 -2.61 3.53
N MET A 27 -8.90 -2.22 2.78
CA MET A 27 -9.50 -0.88 2.90
C MET A 27 -10.03 -0.61 4.31
N GLN A 28 -10.59 -1.61 4.99
CA GLN A 28 -11.06 -1.48 6.36
C GLN A 28 -9.90 -1.25 7.34
N GLU A 29 -8.84 -2.05 7.27
CA GLU A 29 -7.65 -1.90 8.14
C GLU A 29 -6.90 -0.58 7.90
N LEU A 30 -6.94 -0.05 6.67
CA LEU A 30 -6.37 1.27 6.35
C LEU A 30 -7.03 2.41 7.14
N THR A 31 -8.32 2.30 7.50
CA THR A 31 -9.01 3.39 8.23
C THR A 31 -8.57 3.52 9.68
N THR A 32 -8.05 2.45 10.28
CA THR A 32 -7.69 2.39 11.70
C THR A 32 -6.18 2.38 11.94
N SER A 33 -5.38 2.15 10.90
CA SER A 33 -3.92 2.03 11.00
C SER A 33 -3.22 3.39 10.92
N THR A 34 -2.13 3.56 11.66
CA THR A 34 -1.29 4.78 11.58
C THR A 34 -0.17 4.63 10.54
N VAL A 35 0.39 3.43 10.41
CA VAL A 35 1.44 3.09 9.44
C VAL A 35 1.07 1.78 8.78
N VAL A 36 1.22 1.70 7.46
CA VAL A 36 0.89 0.49 6.69
C VAL A 36 2.04 0.17 5.74
N HIS A 37 2.51 -1.06 5.81
CA HIS A 37 3.56 -1.59 4.94
C HIS A 37 2.98 -2.68 4.05
N PHE A 38 3.01 -2.45 2.74
CA PHE A 38 2.60 -3.43 1.76
C PHE A 38 3.82 -4.17 1.20
N THR A 39 3.86 -5.48 1.42
CA THR A 39 4.86 -6.41 0.85
C THR A 39 4.16 -7.39 -0.11
N CYS A 40 3.50 -6.86 -1.13
CA CYS A 40 2.75 -7.64 -2.11
C CYS A 40 3.14 -7.27 -3.54
N HIS A 41 2.61 -8.00 -4.53
CA HIS A 41 2.78 -7.65 -5.93
C HIS A 41 2.03 -6.35 -6.24
N GLY A 42 2.63 -5.54 -7.10
CA GLY A 42 2.04 -4.30 -7.59
C GLY A 42 2.29 -4.16 -9.07
N VAL A 43 1.47 -3.33 -9.72
CA VAL A 43 1.59 -2.96 -11.12
C VAL A 43 1.75 -1.44 -11.21
N SER A 44 2.69 -1.00 -12.03
CA SER A 44 2.99 0.42 -12.25
C SER A 44 2.45 0.85 -13.61
N ASP A 45 1.69 1.94 -13.66
CA ASP A 45 1.24 2.57 -14.90
C ASP A 45 1.99 3.90 -15.09
N ALA A 46 3.00 3.88 -15.97
CA ALA A 46 3.85 5.05 -16.21
C ALA A 46 3.09 6.22 -16.89
N LYS A 47 2.01 5.94 -17.62
CA LYS A 47 1.23 6.97 -18.34
C LYS A 47 0.21 7.62 -17.43
N GLU A 48 -0.40 6.84 -16.54
CA GLU A 48 -1.35 7.32 -15.54
C GLU A 48 -1.01 6.75 -14.16
N PRO A 49 -0.09 7.38 -13.40
CA PRO A 49 0.39 6.87 -12.12
C PRO A 49 -0.72 6.54 -11.11
N SER A 50 -1.85 7.25 -11.18
CA SER A 50 -3.03 7.00 -10.34
C SER A 50 -3.68 5.63 -10.56
N ARG A 51 -3.42 4.96 -11.69
CA ARG A 51 -3.88 3.61 -12.03
C ARG A 51 -2.93 2.51 -11.60
N SER A 52 -1.71 2.85 -11.18
CA SER A 52 -0.84 1.89 -10.51
C SER A 52 -1.58 1.28 -9.33
N ALA A 53 -1.34 0.01 -9.05
CA ALA A 53 -2.17 -0.74 -8.11
C ALA A 53 -1.41 -1.83 -7.37
N LEU A 54 -1.86 -2.13 -6.16
CA LEU A 54 -1.52 -3.36 -5.46
C LEU A 54 -2.43 -4.49 -5.92
N LEU A 55 -1.86 -5.67 -6.13
CA LEU A 55 -2.60 -6.89 -6.43
C LEU A 55 -2.98 -7.58 -5.12
N LEU A 56 -4.27 -7.66 -4.87
CA LEU A 56 -4.89 -8.26 -3.69
C LEU A 56 -5.63 -9.53 -4.07
N ARG A 57 -5.88 -10.40 -3.10
CA ARG A 57 -6.58 -11.67 -3.34
C ARG A 57 -8.04 -11.41 -3.71
N HIS A 58 -8.56 -12.06 -4.75
CA HIS A 58 -9.99 -12.04 -5.01
C HIS A 58 -10.77 -12.85 -3.94
N PRO A 59 -11.91 -12.36 -3.45
CA PRO A 59 -12.63 -12.98 -2.32
C PRO A 59 -13.10 -14.41 -2.57
N GLU A 60 -13.41 -14.75 -3.82
CA GLU A 60 -14.06 -16.03 -4.18
C GLU A 60 -13.26 -16.88 -5.18
N ASP A 61 -12.22 -16.33 -5.81
CA ASP A 61 -11.55 -16.97 -6.95
C ASP A 61 -10.03 -16.88 -6.77
N GLU A 62 -9.40 -18.00 -6.42
CA GLU A 62 -7.96 -18.03 -6.14
C GLU A 62 -7.07 -17.76 -7.36
N GLY A 63 -7.61 -17.90 -8.57
CA GLY A 63 -6.90 -17.60 -9.82
C GLY A 63 -6.96 -16.13 -10.23
N LYS A 64 -7.67 -15.29 -9.47
CA LYS A 64 -7.85 -13.86 -9.77
C LYS A 64 -7.33 -12.96 -8.66
N CYS A 65 -6.97 -11.75 -9.07
CA CYS A 65 -6.56 -10.68 -8.18
C CYS A 65 -7.48 -9.46 -8.32
N GLU A 66 -7.73 -8.79 -7.21
CA GLU A 66 -8.32 -7.45 -7.19
C GLU A 66 -7.19 -6.41 -7.26
N HIS A 67 -7.48 -5.29 -7.92
CA HIS A 67 -6.55 -4.16 -7.97
C HIS A 67 -6.98 -3.11 -6.95
N LEU A 68 -6.09 -2.76 -6.03
CA LEU A 68 -6.24 -1.58 -5.18
C LEU A 68 -5.37 -0.46 -5.75
N THR A 69 -6.00 0.46 -6.47
CA THR A 69 -5.29 1.52 -7.20
C THR A 69 -4.83 2.66 -6.27
N ILE A 70 -3.80 3.40 -6.68
CA ILE A 70 -3.38 4.64 -6.00
C ILE A 70 -4.54 5.65 -5.94
N ARG A 71 -5.35 5.74 -7.00
CA ARG A 71 -6.55 6.59 -7.01
C ARG A 71 -7.52 6.21 -5.89
N GLU A 72 -7.77 4.93 -5.69
CA GLU A 72 -8.68 4.46 -4.64
C GLU A 72 -8.09 4.67 -3.24
N LEU A 73 -6.78 4.44 -3.07
CA LEU A 73 -6.08 4.76 -1.82
C LEU A 73 -6.21 6.26 -1.48
N ALA A 74 -6.11 7.13 -2.48
CA ALA A 74 -6.22 8.58 -2.29
C ALA A 74 -7.63 9.04 -1.89
N THR A 75 -8.67 8.20 -2.05
CA THR A 75 -10.03 8.53 -1.59
C THR A 75 -10.28 8.22 -0.12
N ILE A 76 -9.34 7.54 0.55
CA ILE A 76 -9.49 7.19 1.95
C ILE A 76 -9.24 8.44 2.81
N THR A 77 -10.27 8.85 3.54
CA THR A 77 -10.14 9.93 4.53
C THR A 77 -9.42 9.37 5.77
N HIS A 78 -8.19 9.81 5.98
CA HIS A 78 -7.41 9.40 7.12
C HIS A 78 -7.66 10.34 8.31
N ASN A 79 -8.15 9.79 9.43
CA ASN A 79 -8.33 10.54 10.68
C ASN A 79 -6.99 10.79 11.42
N ARG A 80 -5.90 10.19 10.95
CA ARG A 80 -4.52 10.30 11.48
C ARG A 80 -3.55 10.54 10.32
N ALA A 81 -2.38 11.12 10.60
CA ALA A 81 -1.32 11.21 9.59
C ALA A 81 -0.81 9.79 9.29
N GLN A 82 -1.03 9.32 8.06
CA GLN A 82 -0.66 7.97 7.64
C GLN A 82 0.55 7.99 6.69
N ILE A 83 1.50 7.10 6.94
CA ILE A 83 2.57 6.79 5.98
C ILE A 83 2.26 5.40 5.43
N ALA A 84 1.91 5.33 4.14
CA ALA A 84 1.85 4.08 3.39
C ALA A 84 3.19 3.89 2.67
N TYR A 85 3.94 2.86 3.07
CA TYR A 85 5.18 2.48 2.41
C TYR A 85 4.93 1.27 1.50
N LEU A 86 5.10 1.48 0.20
CA LEU A 86 4.82 0.50 -0.85
C LEU A 86 6.12 -0.18 -1.28
N SER A 87 6.35 -1.39 -0.75
CA SER A 87 7.46 -2.26 -1.17
C SER A 87 6.90 -3.36 -2.08
N ALA A 88 6.59 -3.01 -3.33
CA ALA A 88 6.18 -4.01 -4.32
C ALA A 88 7.28 -4.19 -5.37
N CYS A 89 7.45 -5.41 -5.87
CA CYS A 89 8.59 -5.78 -6.72
C CYS A 89 8.69 -5.02 -8.06
N SER A 90 7.65 -4.27 -8.47
CA SER A 90 7.65 -3.40 -9.67
C SER A 90 7.55 -1.90 -9.36
N THR A 91 7.73 -1.46 -8.11
CA THR A 91 7.84 0.00 -7.80
C THR A 91 9.18 0.59 -8.23
N ALA A 92 10.18 -0.26 -8.52
CA ALA A 92 11.48 0.12 -9.07
C ALA A 92 11.58 -0.07 -10.60
N GLU A 93 10.57 -0.64 -11.26
CA GLU A 93 10.52 -0.71 -12.72
C GLU A 93 10.13 0.68 -13.26
N ASN A 94 11.12 1.56 -13.39
CA ASN A 94 11.06 2.58 -14.43
C ASN A 94 10.93 1.83 -15.76
N ALA A 95 9.83 2.02 -16.48
CA ALA A 95 9.73 1.66 -17.90
C ALA A 95 10.62 2.58 -18.76
N SER A 96 11.88 2.77 -18.37
CA SER A 96 12.91 3.40 -19.17
C SER A 96 13.65 2.31 -19.94
N GLU A 97 13.22 2.04 -21.17
CA GLU A 97 13.95 1.20 -22.14
C GLU A 97 15.31 1.79 -22.58
N SER A 98 15.89 2.73 -21.85
CA SER A 98 17.17 3.34 -22.24
C SER A 98 17.90 3.93 -21.05
N LEU A 99 18.49 3.09 -20.22
CA LEU A 99 19.76 3.42 -19.54
C LEU A 99 20.57 2.12 -19.45
N MET A 100 21.15 1.75 -20.60
CA MET A 100 22.33 0.89 -20.62
C MET A 100 23.55 1.76 -20.29
N ASP A 101 24.33 1.26 -19.34
CA ASP A 101 25.68 1.65 -18.90
C ASP A 101 25.86 2.97 -18.14
N GLU A 102 26.08 2.86 -16.82
CA GLU A 102 27.44 2.97 -16.25
C GLU A 102 27.55 2.25 -14.89
#